data_AF-A0A060BRF3-F1
#
_entry.id   AF-A0A060BRF3-F1
#
_cell.length_a   1.000
_cell.length_b   1.000
_cell.length_c   1.000
_cell.angle_alpha   90.00
_cell.angle_beta   90.00
_cell.angle_gamma   90.00
#
_symmetry.space_group_name_H-M   'P 1'
#
loop_
_entity.id
_entity.type
_entity.pdbx_description
1 polymer ?
#
loop_
_entity_poly.entity_id
_entity_poly.type
_entity_poly.pdbx_seq_one_letter_code
_entity_poly.pdbx_strand_id
1 'polypeptide(L)'
;MRLLYDARYIRTDFHDGVSRFSTELGRALFQRCSHTGDELIFLICDPAQLRLLPDGIRALQLHEPTSILEPTTPQALNALHPDVAETRVMSD
;
A
#
# COMPACT_ATOMS: atom_id res chain seq x y z
N MET A 1 6.23 2.78 -15.41
CA MET A 1 6.28 1.59 -14.54
C MET A 1 5.03 1.55 -13.67
N ARG A 2 4.66 0.36 -13.16
CA ARG A 2 3.57 0.15 -12.19
C ARG A 2 4.15 -0.37 -10.88
N LEU A 3 4.01 0.44 -9.82
CA LEU A 3 4.44 0.14 -8.46
C LEU A 3 3.24 -0.16 -7.57
N LEU A 4 3.29 -1.27 -6.85
CA LEU A 4 2.36 -1.56 -5.76
C LEU A 4 3.03 -1.25 -4.43
N TYR A 5 2.35 -0.49 -3.57
CA TYR A 5 2.82 -0.13 -2.23
C TYR A 5 1.86 -0.68 -1.17
N ASP A 6 2.34 -1.59 -0.33
CA ASP A 6 1.53 -2.23 0.69
C ASP A 6 1.33 -1.31 1.91
N ALA A 7 0.17 -0.64 1.96
CA ALA A 7 -0.23 0.25 3.04
C ALA A 7 -1.09 -0.44 4.10
N ARG A 8 -1.35 -1.75 4.00
CA ARG A 8 -2.23 -2.50 4.91
C ARG A 8 -1.76 -2.49 6.37
N TYR A 9 -0.45 -2.33 6.60
CA TYR A 9 0.12 -2.22 7.95
C TYR A 9 0.11 -0.81 8.54
N ILE A 10 -0.37 0.21 7.80
CA ILE A 10 -0.51 1.56 8.36
C ILE A 10 -1.67 1.54 9.35
N ARG A 11 -1.34 1.72 10.62
CA ARG A 11 -2.34 1.79 11.69
C ARG A 11 -3.07 3.12 11.68
N THR A 12 -4.39 3.06 11.79
CA THR A 12 -5.29 4.23 11.77
C THR A 12 -5.68 4.68 13.17
N ASP A 13 -5.48 3.83 14.17
CA ASP A 13 -5.91 3.97 15.56
C ASP A 13 -4.77 4.42 16.50
N PHE A 14 -3.52 4.30 16.06
CA PHE A 14 -2.34 4.50 16.91
C PHE A 14 -1.21 5.21 16.17
N HIS A 15 -0.61 6.20 16.83
CA HIS A 15 0.50 6.98 16.30
C HIS A 15 1.85 6.34 16.67
N ASP A 16 2.23 5.29 15.95
CA ASP A 16 3.59 4.74 16.03
C ASP A 16 4.52 5.33 14.94
N GLY A 17 5.83 5.17 15.16
CA GLY A 17 6.85 5.66 14.24
C GLY A 17 6.86 4.92 12.89
N VAL A 18 6.41 3.66 12.85
CA VAL A 18 6.40 2.83 11.64
C VAL A 18 5.30 3.31 10.69
N SER A 19 4.08 3.50 11.18
CA SER A 19 2.93 4.02 10.46
C SER A 19 3.20 5.43 9.95
N ARG A 20 3.85 6.29 10.76
CA ARG A 20 4.30 7.62 10.33
C ARG A 20 5.32 7.52 9.19
N PHE A 21 6.34 6.69 9.34
CA PHE A 21 7.36 6.50 8.31
C PHE A 21 6.75 5.98 7.00
N SER A 22 5.91 4.94 7.08
CA SER A 22 5.24 4.34 5.92
C SER A 22 4.32 5.35 5.22
N THR A 23 3.57 6.15 5.99
CA THR A 23 2.73 7.21 5.42
C THR A 23 3.54 8.22 4.62
N GLU A 24 4.66 8.69 5.18
CA GLU A 24 5.52 9.66 4.49
C GLU A 24 6.29 9.05 3.32
N LEU A 25 6.67 7.77 3.39
CA LEU A 25 7.24 7.04 2.27
C LEU A 25 6.24 6.94 1.11
N GLY A 26 4.99 6.53 1.39
CA GLY A 26 3.92 6.50 0.41
C GLY A 26 3.68 7.87 -0.24
N ARG A 27 3.73 8.95 0.54
CA ARG A 27 3.64 10.33 0.04
C ARG A 27 4.78 10.69 -0.92
N ALA A 28 6.02 10.37 -0.54
CA ALA A 28 7.19 10.62 -1.38
C ALA A 28 7.14 9.81 -2.69
N LEU A 29 6.69 8.55 -2.63
CA LEU A 29 6.47 7.71 -3.81
C LEU A 29 5.41 8.32 -4.72
N PHE A 30 4.27 8.75 -4.17
CA PHE A 30 3.20 9.37 -4.95
C PHE A 30 3.67 10.62 -5.70
N GLN A 31 4.40 11.51 -5.02
CA GLN A 31 4.99 12.69 -5.65
C GLN A 31 5.93 12.29 -6.79
N ARG A 32 6.83 11.34 -6.53
CA ARG A 32 7.79 10.88 -7.54
C ARG A 32 7.11 10.25 -8.76
N CYS A 33 6.18 9.33 -8.56
CA CYS A 33 5.42 8.68 -9.64
C CYS A 33 4.60 9.69 -10.44
N SER A 34 3.99 10.67 -9.78
CA SER A 34 3.28 11.77 -10.46
C SER A 34 4.20 12.58 -11.37
N HIS A 35 5.46 12.80 -10.97
CA HIS A 35 6.45 13.52 -11.77
C HIS A 35 6.98 12.70 -12.96
N THR A 36 7.13 11.38 -12.82
CA THR A 36 7.67 10.51 -13.87
C THR A 36 6.59 9.94 -14.79
N GLY A 37 5.31 10.05 -14.42
CA GLY A 37 4.20 9.41 -15.13
C GLY A 37 4.08 7.91 -14.84
N ASP A 38 4.75 7.42 -13.78
CA ASP A 38 4.62 6.05 -13.32
C ASP A 38 3.29 5.85 -12.56
N GLU A 39 2.74 4.65 -12.64
CA GLU A 39 1.54 4.27 -11.91
C GLU A 39 1.89 3.77 -10.50
N LEU A 40 1.22 4.31 -9.49
CA LEU A 40 1.32 3.87 -8.10
C LEU A 40 -0.06 3.41 -7.61
N ILE A 41 -0.12 2.19 -7.07
CA ILE A 41 -1.32 1.60 -6.48
C ILE A 41 -1.05 1.26 -5.01
N PHE A 42 -1.86 1.81 -4.12
CA PHE A 42 -1.80 1.52 -2.70
C PHE A 42 -2.64 0.28 -2.37
N LEU A 43 -2.07 -0.69 -1.67
CA LEU A 43 -2.83 -1.84 -1.15
C LEU A 43 -3.34 -1.48 0.25
N ILE A 44 -4.64 -1.56 0.46
CA ILE A 44 -5.30 -1.23 1.74
C ILE A 44 -6.17 -2.39 2.20
N CYS A 45 -6.43 -2.49 3.49
CA CYS A 45 -7.39 -3.45 4.07
C CYS A 45 -8.52 -2.74 4.83
N ASP A 46 -8.23 -1.54 5.37
CA ASP A 46 -9.18 -0.67 6.05
C ASP A 46 -9.37 0.64 5.25
N PRO A 47 -10.60 1.00 4.85
CA PRO A 47 -10.88 2.28 4.19
C PRO A 47 -10.40 3.52 4.98
N ALA A 48 -10.29 3.44 6.31
CA ALA A 48 -9.76 4.54 7.11
C ALA A 48 -8.28 4.86 6.79
N GLN A 49 -7.53 3.93 6.20
CA GLN A 49 -6.15 4.13 5.75
C GLN A 49 -6.06 5.20 4.66
N LEU A 50 -7.09 5.36 3.84
CA LEU A 50 -7.15 6.41 2.80
C LEU A 50 -6.96 7.82 3.37
N ARG A 51 -7.36 8.05 4.64
CA ARG A 51 -7.21 9.35 5.30
C ARG A 51 -5.76 9.72 5.62
N LEU A 52 -4.86 8.73 5.61
CA LEU A 52 -3.43 8.91 5.88
C LEU A 52 -2.64 9.04 4.56
N LEU A 53 -3.21 8.57 3.45
CA LEU A 53 -2.57 8.58 2.14
C LEU A 53 -2.79 9.92 1.41
N PRO A 54 -1.99 10.22 0.38
CA PRO A 54 -2.22 11.38 -0.47
C PRO A 54 -3.60 11.36 -1.16
N ASP A 55 -4.15 12.54 -1.44
CA ASP A 55 -5.39 12.66 -2.22
C ASP A 55 -5.18 12.25 -3.68
N GLY A 56 -6.24 11.73 -4.31
CA GLY A 56 -6.22 11.38 -5.75
C GLY A 56 -5.43 10.10 -6.08
N ILE A 57 -5.07 9.31 -5.08
CA ILE A 57 -4.38 8.03 -5.26
C ILE A 57 -5.29 6.97 -5.88
N ARG A 58 -4.68 5.94 -6.48
CA ARG A 58 -5.32 4.68 -6.81
C ARG A 58 -5.09 3.68 -5.68
N ALA A 59 -6.15 3.05 -5.18
CA ALA A 59 -6.06 2.02 -4.15
C ALA A 59 -6.71 0.71 -4.61
N LEU A 60 -6.13 -0.41 -4.19
CA LEU A 60 -6.73 -1.75 -4.25
C LEU A 60 -7.01 -2.22 -2.83
N GLN A 61 -8.27 -2.52 -2.54
CA GLN A 61 -8.65 -3.10 -1.26
C GLN A 61 -8.43 -4.62 -1.28
N LEU A 62 -7.75 -5.11 -0.25
CA LEU A 62 -7.45 -6.51 0.01
C LEU A 62 -7.92 -6.88 1.42
N HIS A 63 -7.73 -8.14 1.80
CA HIS A 63 -7.91 -8.58 3.17
C HIS A 63 -6.74 -8.14 4.06
N GLU A 64 -6.98 -8.18 5.38
CA GLU A 64 -5.96 -7.94 6.41
C GLU A 64 -4.72 -8.83 6.18
N PRO A 65 -3.49 -8.34 6.39
CA PRO A 65 -2.26 -9.11 6.12
C PRO A 65 -2.15 -10.43 6.88
N THR A 66 -2.84 -10.56 8.01
CA THR A 66 -2.88 -11.77 8.86
C THR A 66 -4.04 -12.70 8.52
N SER A 67 -4.81 -12.40 7.47
CA SER A 67 -5.93 -13.23 7.04
C SER A 67 -5.46 -14.59 6.51
N ILE A 68 -6.30 -15.61 6.68
CA ILE A 68 -6.12 -16.92 6.04
C ILE A 68 -6.12 -16.82 4.51
N LEU A 69 -6.61 -15.72 3.95
CA LEU A 69 -6.63 -15.45 2.51
C LEU A 69 -5.29 -14.93 1.97
N GLU A 70 -4.31 -14.61 2.82
CA GLU A 70 -3.02 -14.04 2.38
C GLU A 70 -2.27 -14.88 1.33
N PRO A 71 -2.33 -16.22 1.33
CA PRO A 71 -1.76 -17.03 0.26
C PRO A 71 -2.35 -16.75 -1.14
N THR A 72 -3.53 -16.12 -1.23
CA THR A 72 -4.18 -15.74 -2.51
C THR A 72 -3.75 -14.34 -2.98
N THR A 73 -3.16 -13.51 -2.10
CA THR A 73 -2.73 -12.14 -2.43
C THR A 73 -1.85 -12.07 -3.68
N PRO A 74 -0.82 -12.92 -3.87
CA PRO A 74 0.01 -12.88 -5.08
C PRO A 74 -0.79 -13.00 -6.39
N GLN A 75 -1.89 -13.75 -6.41
CA GLN A 75 -2.71 -13.91 -7.60
C GLN A 75 -3.44 -12.59 -7.94
N ALA A 76 -4.00 -11.93 -6.93
CA ALA A 76 -4.65 -10.64 -7.10
C ALA A 76 -3.65 -9.55 -7.54
N LEU A 77 -2.44 -9.53 -6.98
CA LEU A 77 -1.40 -8.58 -7.36
C LEU A 77 -0.89 -8.82 -8.78
N ASN A 78 -0.67 -10.08 -9.17
CA ASN A 78 -0.18 -10.42 -10.50
C ASN A 78 -1.17 -10.04 -11.63
N ALA A 79 -2.47 -10.03 -11.35
CA ALA A 79 -3.49 -9.57 -12.30
C ALA A 79 -3.35 -8.07 -12.64
N LEU A 80 -2.64 -7.30 -11.81
CA LEU A 80 -2.32 -5.90 -12.10
C LEU A 80 -1.07 -5.74 -12.98
N HIS A 81 -0.34 -6.81 -13.31
CA HIS A 81 0.93 -6.74 -14.05
C HIS A 81 1.90 -5.67 -13.51
N PRO A 82 2.29 -5.74 -12.23
CA PRO A 82 3.21 -4.75 -11.65
C PRO A 82 4.65 -4.98 -12.12
N ASP A 83 5.42 -3.91 -12.24
CA ASP A 83 6.87 -3.99 -12.43
C ASP A 83 7.57 -4.25 -11.08
N VAL A 84 7.04 -3.66 -10.01
CA VAL A 84 7.54 -3.80 -8.64
C VAL A 84 6.37 -3.84 -7.68
N ALA A 85 6.44 -4.72 -6.68
CA ALA A 85 5.53 -4.71 -5.53
C ALA A 85 6.37 -4.67 -4.25
N GLU A 86 6.23 -3.61 -3.46
CA GLU A 86 6.75 -3.58 -2.09
C GLU A 86 5.66 -4.11 -1.16
N THR A 87 5.89 -5.30 -0.58
CA THR A 87 5.10 -5.82 0.53
C THR A 87 5.97 -5.92 1.78
N ARG A 88 5.39 -5.61 2.94
CA ARG A 88 6.04 -5.85 4.23
C ARG A 88 5.50 -7.15 4.81
N VAL A 89 6.41 -8.00 5.26
CA VAL A 89 6.07 -9.07 6.19
C VAL A 89 6.50 -8.59 7.57
N MET A 90 5.55 -8.14 8.37
CA MET A 90 5.79 -7.94 9.79
C MET A 90 5.51 -9.27 10.49
N SER A 91 6.57 -9.90 10.99
CA SER A 91 6.44 -10.94 12.00
C SER A 91 6.12 -10.26 13.33
N ASP A 92 5.00 -10.61 13.93
CA ASP A 92 4.62 -10.22 15.30
C ASP A 92 5.69 -10.58 16.33
#